data_AF-A0A081SDU1-F1
#
_entry.id   AF-A0A081SDU1-F1
#
_cell.length_a   1.000
_cell.length_b   1.000
_cell.length_c   1.000
_cell.angle_alpha   90.00
_cell.angle_beta   90.00
_cell.angle_gamma   90.00
#
_symmetry.space_group_name_H-M   'P 1'
#
loop_
_entity.id
_entity.type
_entity.pdbx_description
1 polymer ?
#
loop_
_entity_poly.entity_id
_entity_poly.type
_entity_poly.pdbx_seq_one_letter_code
_entity_poly.pdbx_strand_id
1 'polypeptide(L)'
;MARVFLATALWLMACTTTKGQHFLDLRQGNDAYNRGDYGEAKKKYEKVITGAETFEEKKEAVFNTGNALYKEKQFDDAMKQYESVAKNESLDKSLRADAYYNIANSMFKKAKAGTPEQRPDALREALANYKHALALNPKDADAKHNYEFARAMLRELEQKQQQKKNQNKNDQKNDDKKNDQDKPNDEKNDKRDDKQNQPDQQKQDQQEQQNDPSKEEQKPAKPEKANFSRAEAERILNALKENEKDMLKKYQVKKTLGRAKPEKDW
;
A
#
# COMPACT_ATOMS: atom_id res chain seq x y z
N MET A 1 34.74 61.82 -52.57
CA MET A 1 34.69 61.39 -51.15
C MET A 1 33.25 61.54 -50.67
N ALA A 2 32.70 60.74 -49.75
CA ALA A 2 33.30 59.70 -48.91
C ALA A 2 32.58 58.34 -49.05
N ARG A 3 33.16 57.27 -48.48
CA ARG A 3 32.50 55.96 -48.36
C ARG A 3 31.79 55.86 -47.02
N VAL A 4 30.47 55.70 -47.02
CA VAL A 4 29.70 55.34 -45.82
C VAL A 4 29.70 53.82 -45.69
N PHE A 5 30.40 53.28 -44.69
CA PHE A 5 30.37 51.86 -44.39
C PHE A 5 29.12 51.53 -43.55
N LEU A 6 28.20 50.74 -44.11
CA LEU A 6 27.19 50.06 -43.29
C LEU A 6 27.87 48.90 -42.53
N ALA A 7 27.92 49.03 -41.20
CA ALA A 7 28.36 47.97 -40.30
C ALA A 7 27.15 47.31 -39.61
N THR A 8 26.35 46.56 -40.38
CA THR A 8 25.26 45.75 -39.83
C THR A 8 25.81 44.52 -39.09
N ALA A 9 26.10 44.70 -37.81
CA ALA A 9 26.58 43.63 -36.94
C ALA A 9 25.48 42.59 -36.69
N LEU A 10 25.62 41.40 -37.30
CA LEU A 10 24.74 40.27 -37.06
C LEU A 10 24.98 39.70 -35.64
N TRP A 11 24.16 40.11 -34.68
CA TRP A 11 24.04 39.39 -33.41
C TRP A 11 23.26 38.08 -33.65
N LEU A 12 23.99 37.02 -33.98
CA LEU A 12 23.50 35.64 -33.95
C LEU A 12 23.28 35.21 -32.49
N MET A 13 22.21 35.74 -31.89
CA MET A 13 21.76 35.34 -30.56
C MET A 13 21.32 33.88 -30.63
N ALA A 14 22.10 33.00 -30.02
CA ALA A 14 21.86 31.56 -30.05
C ALA A 14 20.64 31.21 -29.17
N CYS A 15 19.44 31.34 -29.72
CA CYS A 15 18.19 30.96 -29.08
C CYS A 15 18.09 29.43 -28.91
N THR A 16 18.81 28.90 -27.92
CA THR A 16 18.52 27.59 -27.33
C THR A 16 17.10 27.65 -26.75
N THR A 17 16.13 27.08 -27.46
CA THR A 17 14.74 27.10 -27.00
C THR A 17 14.62 26.41 -25.65
N THR A 18 13.91 27.02 -24.70
CA THR A 18 13.85 26.57 -23.30
C THR A 18 13.44 25.09 -23.18
N LYS A 19 12.53 24.66 -24.06
CA LYS A 19 12.06 23.26 -24.16
C LYS A 19 13.18 22.29 -24.56
N GLY A 20 14.12 22.71 -25.42
CA GLY A 20 15.31 21.93 -25.77
C GLY A 20 16.27 21.76 -24.58
N GLN A 21 16.46 22.81 -23.79
CA GLN A 21 17.25 22.72 -22.56
C GLN A 21 16.58 21.82 -21.51
N HIS A 22 15.25 21.93 -21.34
CA HIS A 22 14.49 21.06 -20.43
C HIS A 22 14.59 19.57 -20.81
N PHE A 23 14.52 19.25 -22.10
CA PHE A 23 14.71 17.88 -22.58
C PHE A 23 16.12 17.34 -22.26
N LEU A 24 17.16 18.18 -22.39
CA LEU A 24 18.53 17.81 -22.07
C LEU A 24 18.75 17.60 -20.57
N ASP A 25 18.26 18.50 -19.70
CA ASP A 25 18.36 18.32 -18.25
C ASP A 25 17.51 17.13 -17.78
N LEU A 26 16.27 16.94 -18.27
CA LEU A 26 15.44 15.76 -17.96
C LEU A 26 16.16 14.45 -18.32
N ARG A 27 16.74 14.37 -19.53
CA ARG A 27 17.52 13.22 -19.95
C ARG A 27 18.74 13.00 -19.05
N GLN A 28 19.50 14.04 -18.74
CA GLN A 28 20.66 13.94 -17.85
C GLN A 28 20.27 13.50 -16.43
N GLY A 29 19.08 13.89 -15.95
CA GLY A 29 18.50 13.42 -14.70
C GLY A 29 18.18 11.94 -14.75
N ASN A 30 17.51 11.47 -15.82
CA ASN A 30 17.23 10.05 -16.05
C ASN A 30 18.54 9.22 -16.16
N ASP A 31 19.55 9.74 -16.85
CA ASP A 31 20.85 9.08 -16.99
C ASP A 31 21.60 9.01 -15.64
N ALA A 32 21.48 10.03 -14.76
CA ALA A 32 22.01 10.00 -13.40
C ALA A 32 21.24 9.02 -12.50
N TYR A 33 19.91 9.04 -12.58
CA TYR A 33 19.02 8.14 -11.88
C TYR A 33 19.33 6.66 -12.15
N ASN A 34 19.54 6.32 -13.43
CA ASN A 34 19.91 4.96 -13.87
C ASN A 34 21.28 4.50 -13.37
N ARG A 35 22.19 5.43 -13.01
CA ARG A 35 23.48 5.12 -12.34
C ARG A 35 23.35 5.01 -10.81
N GLY A 36 22.18 5.30 -10.24
CA GLY A 36 21.96 5.38 -8.80
C GLY A 36 22.36 6.72 -8.17
N ASP A 37 22.72 7.74 -8.97
CA ASP A 37 23.02 9.08 -8.49
C ASP A 37 21.72 9.89 -8.37
N TYR A 38 20.94 9.56 -7.34
CA TYR A 38 19.68 10.23 -7.02
C TYR A 38 19.89 11.68 -6.59
N GLY A 39 21.08 12.03 -6.10
CA GLY A 39 21.47 13.39 -5.75
C GLY A 39 21.54 14.30 -6.98
N GLU A 40 22.32 13.91 -7.98
CA GLU A 40 22.40 14.65 -9.25
C GLU A 40 21.10 14.55 -10.07
N ALA A 41 20.41 13.41 -10.04
CA ALA A 41 19.11 13.26 -10.71
C ALA A 41 18.11 14.34 -10.27
N LYS A 42 17.94 14.55 -8.95
CA LYS A 42 17.06 15.61 -8.42
C LYS A 42 17.50 17.00 -8.86
N LYS A 43 18.80 17.33 -8.84
CA LYS A 43 19.30 18.64 -9.33
C LYS A 43 18.95 18.90 -10.79
N LYS A 44 18.95 17.86 -11.63
CA LYS A 44 18.59 17.95 -13.04
C LYS A 44 17.08 18.12 -13.24
N TYR A 45 16.27 17.36 -12.51
CA TYR A 45 14.82 17.52 -12.54
C TYR A 45 14.37 18.89 -12.01
N GLU A 46 15.00 19.40 -10.95
CA GLU A 46 14.68 20.70 -10.35
C GLU A 46 14.82 21.87 -11.35
N LYS A 47 15.82 21.83 -12.23
CA LYS A 47 15.94 22.81 -13.33
C LYS A 47 14.75 22.81 -14.28
N VAL A 48 14.21 21.63 -14.59
CA VAL A 48 13.01 21.49 -15.44
C VAL A 48 11.77 21.98 -14.67
N ILE A 49 11.70 21.68 -13.37
CA ILE A 49 10.59 22.09 -12.49
C ILE A 49 10.54 23.63 -12.33
N THR A 50 11.70 24.28 -12.24
CA THR A 50 11.85 25.73 -12.09
C THR A 50 11.78 26.49 -13.42
N GLY A 51 12.33 25.93 -14.51
CA GLY A 51 12.33 26.57 -15.83
C GLY A 51 11.04 26.41 -16.64
N ALA A 52 10.23 25.38 -16.39
CA ALA A 52 9.00 25.14 -17.16
C ALA A 52 7.81 25.99 -16.69
N GLU A 53 7.20 26.70 -17.64
CA GLU A 53 6.05 27.58 -17.46
C GLU A 53 4.80 26.80 -17.01
N THR A 54 4.53 25.65 -17.63
CA THR A 54 3.35 24.83 -17.36
C THR A 54 3.65 23.60 -16.51
N PHE A 55 2.66 23.05 -15.81
CA PHE A 55 2.81 21.74 -15.15
C PHE A 55 2.99 20.61 -16.19
N GLU A 56 2.31 20.71 -17.33
CA GLU A 56 2.35 19.73 -18.43
C GLU A 56 3.77 19.48 -18.95
N GLU A 57 4.62 20.51 -18.97
CA GLU A 57 6.03 20.42 -19.38
C GLU A 57 6.97 19.83 -18.32
N LYS A 58 6.61 19.89 -17.02
CA LYS A 58 7.46 19.39 -15.91
C LYS A 58 6.94 18.13 -15.22
N LYS A 59 5.74 17.63 -15.57
CA LYS A 59 5.14 16.42 -14.97
C LYS A 59 6.09 15.23 -14.88
N GLU A 60 6.93 15.01 -15.90
CA GLU A 60 7.93 13.93 -15.92
C GLU A 60 9.08 14.18 -14.94
N ALA A 61 9.58 15.42 -14.86
CA ALA A 61 10.61 15.81 -13.89
C ALA A 61 10.09 15.73 -12.45
N VAL A 62 8.85 16.14 -12.20
CA VAL A 62 8.17 16.02 -10.90
C VAL A 62 8.03 14.53 -10.51
N PHE A 63 7.49 13.70 -11.41
CA PHE A 63 7.34 12.26 -11.19
C PHE A 63 8.68 11.57 -10.90
N ASN A 64 9.71 11.87 -11.71
CA ASN A 64 11.03 11.26 -11.55
C ASN A 64 11.79 11.79 -10.32
N THR A 65 11.48 13.01 -9.85
CA THR A 65 11.93 13.51 -8.54
C THR A 65 11.31 12.69 -7.40
N GLY A 66 10.03 12.33 -7.52
CA GLY A 66 9.39 11.34 -6.64
C GLY A 66 10.15 10.01 -6.63
N ASN A 67 10.51 9.48 -7.81
CA ASN A 67 11.29 8.23 -7.92
C ASN A 67 12.67 8.34 -7.24
N ALA A 68 13.40 9.45 -7.42
CA ALA A 68 14.67 9.69 -6.74
C ALA A 68 14.54 9.69 -5.21
N LEU A 69 13.62 10.49 -4.67
CA LEU A 69 13.31 10.56 -3.24
C LEU A 69 12.90 9.19 -2.67
N TYR A 70 12.11 8.43 -3.45
CA TYR A 70 11.69 7.09 -3.08
C TYR A 70 12.88 6.11 -2.94
N LYS A 71 13.88 6.16 -3.84
CA LYS A 71 15.10 5.32 -3.74
C LYS A 71 15.97 5.70 -2.54
N GLU A 72 16.03 6.98 -2.22
CA GLU A 72 16.69 7.52 -1.02
C GLU A 72 15.90 7.24 0.27
N LYS A 73 14.72 6.61 0.17
CA LYS A 73 13.79 6.28 1.26
C LYS A 73 13.13 7.51 1.91
N GLN A 74 13.18 8.67 1.25
CA GLN A 74 12.43 9.88 1.61
C GLN A 74 10.96 9.75 1.20
N PHE A 75 10.27 8.73 1.72
CA PHE A 75 8.93 8.34 1.27
C PHE A 75 7.89 9.47 1.40
N ASP A 76 7.99 10.28 2.44
CA ASP A 76 7.06 11.40 2.66
C ASP A 76 7.25 12.56 1.67
N ASP A 77 8.48 12.78 1.18
CA ASP A 77 8.75 13.77 0.15
C ASP A 77 8.43 13.21 -1.25
N ALA A 78 8.70 11.92 -1.48
CA ALA A 78 8.31 11.22 -2.70
C ALA A 78 6.80 11.29 -2.92
N MET A 79 6.00 11.03 -1.88
CA MET A 79 4.54 11.14 -1.92
C MET A 79 4.07 12.53 -2.32
N LYS A 80 4.67 13.62 -1.80
CA LYS A 80 4.29 15.00 -2.19
C LYS A 80 4.45 15.24 -3.70
N GLN A 81 5.56 14.75 -4.28
CA GLN A 81 5.79 14.85 -5.73
C GLN A 81 4.73 14.06 -6.51
N TYR A 82 4.50 12.80 -6.14
CA TYR A 82 3.51 11.96 -6.81
C TYR A 82 2.08 12.49 -6.65
N GLU A 83 1.71 13.04 -5.49
CA GLU A 83 0.38 13.63 -5.26
C GLU A 83 0.08 14.78 -6.23
N SER A 84 1.07 15.63 -6.52
CA SER A 84 0.90 16.75 -7.45
C SER A 84 0.63 16.28 -8.90
N VAL A 85 1.06 15.06 -9.25
CA VAL A 85 0.75 14.41 -10.54
C VAL A 85 -0.60 13.68 -10.45
N ALA A 86 -0.80 12.85 -9.44
CA ALA A 86 -2.00 12.01 -9.26
C ALA A 86 -3.31 12.82 -9.17
N LYS A 87 -3.27 13.93 -8.42
CA LYS A 87 -4.42 14.81 -8.16
C LYS A 87 -4.68 15.83 -9.27
N ASN A 88 -3.75 16.00 -10.23
CA ASN A 88 -3.91 16.98 -11.31
C ASN A 88 -4.77 16.41 -12.44
N GLU A 89 -6.02 16.89 -12.53
CA GLU A 89 -7.05 16.32 -13.41
C GLU A 89 -6.83 16.56 -14.91
N SER A 90 -5.98 17.52 -15.30
CA SER A 90 -5.65 17.78 -16.71
C SER A 90 -4.64 16.80 -17.30
N LEU A 91 -4.01 15.97 -16.47
CA LEU A 91 -3.01 14.98 -16.90
C LEU A 91 -3.66 13.66 -17.34
N ASP A 92 -2.93 12.93 -18.19
CA ASP A 92 -3.33 11.61 -18.65
C ASP A 92 -3.63 10.64 -17.50
N LYS A 93 -4.64 9.78 -17.71
CA LYS A 93 -5.13 8.83 -16.71
C LYS A 93 -4.11 7.73 -16.38
N SER A 94 -3.24 7.31 -17.31
CA SER A 94 -2.17 6.36 -16.99
C SER A 94 -1.13 7.02 -16.09
N LEU A 95 -0.63 8.21 -16.44
CA LEU A 95 0.34 8.92 -15.60
C LEU A 95 -0.21 9.20 -14.19
N ARG A 96 -1.49 9.56 -14.07
CA ARG A 96 -2.17 9.69 -12.78
C ARG A 96 -2.28 8.34 -12.03
N ALA A 97 -2.60 7.25 -12.72
CA ALA A 97 -2.64 5.91 -12.14
C ALA A 97 -1.27 5.46 -11.62
N ASP A 98 -0.23 5.67 -12.41
CA ASP A 98 1.16 5.34 -12.08
C ASP A 98 1.66 6.18 -10.89
N ALA A 99 1.19 7.43 -10.76
CA ALA A 99 1.47 8.28 -9.59
C ALA A 99 0.73 7.79 -8.33
N TYR A 100 -0.54 7.40 -8.42
CA TYR A 100 -1.26 6.77 -7.30
C TYR A 100 -0.64 5.43 -6.88
N TYR A 101 -0.17 4.61 -7.83
CA TYR A 101 0.61 3.40 -7.57
C TYR A 101 1.89 3.74 -6.80
N ASN A 102 2.62 4.77 -7.23
CA ASN A 102 3.85 5.20 -6.57
C ASN A 102 3.64 5.82 -5.16
N ILE A 103 2.50 6.46 -4.89
CA ILE A 103 2.10 6.85 -3.52
C ILE A 103 1.89 5.61 -2.66
N ALA A 104 1.09 4.65 -3.14
CA ALA A 104 0.81 3.41 -2.41
C ALA A 104 2.08 2.59 -2.13
N ASN A 105 2.98 2.53 -3.12
CA ASN A 105 4.32 1.96 -3.03
C ASN A 105 5.16 2.63 -1.94
N SER A 106 5.13 3.96 -1.85
CA SER A 106 5.83 4.76 -0.82
C SER A 106 5.28 4.48 0.58
N MET A 107 3.95 4.53 0.74
CA MET A 107 3.25 4.18 1.98
C MET A 107 3.56 2.75 2.44
N PHE A 108 3.61 1.81 1.50
CA PHE A 108 3.93 0.40 1.79
C PHE A 108 5.36 0.21 2.31
N LYS A 109 6.36 0.92 1.76
CA LYS A 109 7.71 0.89 2.34
C LYS A 109 7.79 1.65 3.67
N LYS A 110 7.09 2.78 3.82
CA LYS A 110 6.98 3.52 5.09
C LYS A 110 6.40 2.61 6.19
N ALA A 111 5.35 1.83 5.90
CA ALA A 111 4.82 0.82 6.80
C ALA A 111 5.90 -0.22 7.17
N LYS A 112 6.58 -0.83 6.19
CA LYS A 112 7.62 -1.83 6.47
C LYS A 112 8.80 -1.29 7.29
N ALA A 113 9.09 0.01 7.22
CA ALA A 113 10.13 0.68 8.01
C ALA A 113 9.65 1.18 9.38
N GLY A 114 8.38 1.57 9.51
CA GLY A 114 7.77 2.13 10.72
C GLY A 114 7.51 1.11 11.82
N THR A 115 7.04 1.59 12.98
CA THR A 115 6.78 0.75 14.15
C THR A 115 5.59 -0.21 13.93
N PRO A 116 5.44 -1.28 14.73
CA PRO A 116 4.30 -2.19 14.62
C PRO A 116 2.93 -1.50 14.74
N GLU A 117 2.86 -0.38 15.45
CA GLU A 117 1.66 0.42 15.73
C GLU A 117 1.30 1.32 14.54
N GLN A 118 2.30 1.83 13.82
CA GLN A 118 2.12 2.70 12.64
C GLN A 118 1.78 1.92 11.35
N ARG A 119 2.16 0.64 11.30
CA ARG A 119 1.99 -0.23 10.12
C ARG A 119 0.54 -0.33 9.61
N PRO A 120 -0.49 -0.55 10.45
CA PRO A 120 -1.84 -0.76 9.95
C PRO A 120 -2.39 0.43 9.18
N ASP A 121 -2.12 1.66 9.61
CA ASP A 121 -2.66 2.86 8.98
C ASP A 121 -1.94 3.20 7.67
N ALA A 122 -0.60 3.15 7.66
CA ALA A 122 0.16 3.29 6.42
C ALA A 122 -0.18 2.19 5.39
N LEU A 123 -0.57 0.98 5.82
CA LEU A 123 -1.10 -0.06 4.93
C LEU A 123 -2.52 0.25 4.43
N ARG A 124 -3.40 0.83 5.26
CA ARG A 124 -4.76 1.28 4.86
C ARG A 124 -4.68 2.41 3.83
N GLU A 125 -3.79 3.37 4.02
CA GLU A 125 -3.52 4.44 3.07
C GLU A 125 -2.94 3.91 1.75
N ALA A 126 -1.99 2.95 1.81
CA ALA A 126 -1.50 2.27 0.61
C ALA A 126 -2.63 1.57 -0.16
N LEU A 127 -3.51 0.85 0.54
CA LEU A 127 -4.67 0.18 -0.04
C LEU A 127 -5.69 1.15 -0.64
N ALA A 128 -5.80 2.37 -0.14
CA ALA A 128 -6.61 3.42 -0.77
C ALA A 128 -5.97 3.91 -2.08
N ASN A 129 -4.66 4.19 -2.07
CA ASN A 129 -3.95 4.69 -3.24
C ASN A 129 -3.83 3.64 -4.36
N TYR A 130 -3.62 2.36 -4.05
CA TYR A 130 -3.73 1.29 -5.07
C TYR A 130 -5.14 1.21 -5.69
N LYS A 131 -6.21 1.46 -4.93
CA LYS A 131 -7.58 1.52 -5.49
C LYS A 131 -7.75 2.69 -6.45
N HIS A 132 -7.16 3.86 -6.16
CA HIS A 132 -7.17 4.99 -7.10
C HIS A 132 -6.39 4.67 -8.39
N ALA A 133 -5.23 4.03 -8.27
CA ALA A 133 -4.47 3.53 -9.42
C ALA A 133 -5.31 2.54 -10.27
N LEU A 134 -5.95 1.57 -9.62
CA LEU A 134 -6.78 0.55 -10.28
C LEU A 134 -8.11 1.08 -10.84
N ALA A 135 -8.65 2.18 -10.30
CA ALA A 135 -9.81 2.85 -10.86
C ALA A 135 -9.49 3.60 -12.16
N LEU A 136 -8.26 4.13 -12.27
CA LEU A 136 -7.77 4.82 -13.47
C LEU A 136 -7.20 3.84 -14.51
N ASN A 137 -6.53 2.77 -14.07
CA ASN A 137 -6.02 1.68 -14.90
C ASN A 137 -6.43 0.29 -14.36
N PRO A 138 -7.65 -0.20 -14.69
CA PRO A 138 -8.12 -1.52 -14.26
C PRO A 138 -7.36 -2.71 -14.84
N LYS A 139 -6.40 -2.49 -15.75
CA LYS A 139 -5.56 -3.54 -16.37
C LYS A 139 -4.18 -3.68 -15.74
N ASP A 140 -3.80 -2.76 -14.86
CA ASP A 140 -2.55 -2.80 -14.10
C ASP A 140 -2.46 -4.10 -13.27
N ALA A 141 -1.46 -4.94 -13.57
CA ALA A 141 -1.23 -6.20 -12.88
C ALA A 141 -0.42 -6.00 -11.60
N ASP A 142 0.52 -5.07 -11.61
CA ASP A 142 1.45 -4.81 -10.51
C ASP A 142 0.71 -4.09 -9.36
N ALA A 143 -0.18 -3.15 -9.69
CA ALA A 143 -1.06 -2.52 -8.70
C ALA A 143 -2.05 -3.54 -8.07
N LYS A 144 -2.54 -4.54 -8.81
CA LYS A 144 -3.38 -5.63 -8.24
C LYS A 144 -2.56 -6.50 -7.30
N HIS A 145 -1.39 -6.93 -7.74
CA HIS A 145 -0.47 -7.75 -6.96
C HIS A 145 -0.11 -7.08 -5.63
N ASN A 146 0.30 -5.80 -5.69
CA ASN A 146 0.75 -5.06 -4.52
C ASN A 146 -0.41 -4.65 -3.60
N TYR A 147 -1.61 -4.40 -4.14
CA TYR A 147 -2.84 -4.25 -3.35
C TYR A 147 -3.16 -5.52 -2.55
N GLU A 148 -3.16 -6.69 -3.18
CA GLU A 148 -3.44 -7.96 -2.52
C GLU A 148 -2.38 -8.30 -1.45
N PHE A 149 -1.10 -8.04 -1.75
CA PHE A 149 0.00 -8.24 -0.80
C PHE A 149 -0.11 -7.31 0.43
N ALA A 150 -0.39 -6.02 0.23
CA ALA A 150 -0.65 -5.07 1.32
C ALA A 150 -1.89 -5.46 2.14
N ARG A 151 -2.94 -5.98 1.49
CA ARG A 151 -4.19 -6.42 2.13
C ARG A 151 -3.97 -7.64 3.01
N ALA A 152 -3.19 -8.60 2.53
CA ALA A 152 -2.81 -9.78 3.30
C ALA A 152 -1.93 -9.41 4.51
N MET A 153 -0.96 -8.51 4.34
CA MET A 153 -0.12 -8.01 5.44
C MET A 153 -0.94 -7.29 6.53
N LEU A 154 -1.91 -6.45 6.13
CA LEU A 154 -2.82 -5.79 7.07
C LEU A 154 -3.66 -6.81 7.87
N ARG A 155 -4.26 -7.80 7.19
CA ARG A 155 -5.03 -8.89 7.83
C ARG A 155 -4.18 -9.68 8.83
N GLU A 156 -2.90 -9.94 8.53
CA GLU A 156 -1.99 -10.65 9.42
C GLU A 156 -1.70 -9.87 10.72
N LEU A 157 -1.49 -8.54 10.60
CA LEU A 157 -1.28 -7.66 11.76
C LEU A 157 -2.52 -7.57 12.65
N GLU A 158 -3.71 -7.40 12.05
CA GLU A 158 -4.98 -7.33 12.76
C GLU A 158 -5.30 -8.63 13.52
N GLN A 159 -5.04 -9.79 12.91
CA GLN A 159 -5.18 -11.10 13.58
C GLN A 159 -4.22 -11.26 14.77
N LYS A 160 -2.94 -10.87 14.62
CA LYS A 160 -1.96 -10.93 15.71
C LYS A 160 -2.33 -10.02 16.88
N GLN A 161 -2.91 -8.85 16.59
CA GLN A 161 -3.41 -7.93 17.63
C GLN A 161 -4.61 -8.51 18.39
N GLN A 162 -5.53 -9.18 17.70
CA GLN A 162 -6.66 -9.88 18.32
C GLN A 162 -6.21 -11.05 19.20
N GLN A 163 -5.25 -11.87 18.74
CA GLN A 163 -4.71 -12.99 19.52
C GLN A 163 -4.09 -12.53 20.85
N LYS A 164 -3.24 -11.50 20.84
CA LYS A 164 -2.69 -10.91 22.08
C LYS A 164 -3.80 -10.44 23.03
N LYS A 165 -4.82 -9.76 22.50
CA LYS A 165 -5.95 -9.25 23.32
C LYS A 165 -6.80 -10.36 23.94
N ASN A 166 -6.78 -11.57 23.38
CA ASN A 166 -7.45 -12.73 23.96
C ASN A 166 -6.59 -13.48 24.99
N GLN A 167 -5.25 -13.52 24.83
CA GLN A 167 -4.37 -14.12 25.84
C GLN A 167 -4.44 -13.37 27.18
N ASN A 168 -4.26 -12.04 27.17
CA ASN A 168 -4.37 -11.21 28.38
C ASN A 168 -5.73 -11.35 29.11
N LYS A 169 -6.80 -11.76 28.41
CA LYS A 169 -8.13 -12.00 29.01
C LYS A 169 -8.28 -13.37 29.67
N ASN A 170 -7.44 -14.34 29.33
CA ASN A 170 -7.37 -15.64 30.01
C ASN A 170 -6.45 -15.60 31.24
N ASP A 171 -5.42 -14.76 31.24
CA ASP A 171 -4.54 -14.63 32.41
C ASP A 171 -5.28 -13.93 33.57
N GLN A 172 -6.00 -12.83 33.30
CA GLN A 172 -7.00 -12.24 34.23
C GLN A 172 -8.18 -13.19 34.58
N LYS A 173 -8.23 -14.36 33.93
CA LYS A 173 -9.01 -15.58 34.20
C LYS A 173 -8.87 -16.26 35.55
N ASN A 174 -7.61 -16.33 35.97
CA ASN A 174 -7.10 -17.44 36.80
C ASN A 174 -6.75 -17.02 38.22
N ASP A 175 -6.49 -15.72 38.47
CA ASP A 175 -6.19 -15.21 39.81
C ASP A 175 -7.46 -15.17 40.71
N ASP A 176 -8.64 -14.91 40.14
CA ASP A 176 -9.95 -14.94 40.83
C ASP A 176 -10.40 -16.36 41.29
N LYS A 177 -9.51 -17.36 41.27
CA LYS A 177 -9.79 -18.74 41.73
C LYS A 177 -8.78 -19.30 42.73
N LYS A 178 -8.02 -18.45 43.41
CA LYS A 178 -7.14 -18.85 44.53
C LYS A 178 -7.34 -18.01 45.80
N ASN A 179 -8.57 -17.91 46.31
CA ASN A 179 -8.79 -17.38 47.66
C ASN A 179 -10.12 -17.85 48.30
N ASP A 180 -10.28 -19.15 48.56
CA ASP A 180 -11.40 -19.68 49.36
C ASP A 180 -11.08 -21.02 50.06
N GLN A 181 -9.90 -21.08 50.70
CA GLN A 181 -9.52 -22.18 51.60
C GLN A 181 -8.77 -21.62 52.82
N ASP A 182 -9.51 -20.97 53.72
CA ASP A 182 -9.11 -20.89 55.14
C ASP A 182 -10.32 -20.65 56.05
N LYS A 183 -10.80 -21.72 56.69
CA LYS A 183 -11.67 -21.67 57.88
C LYS A 183 -11.36 -22.89 58.78
N PRO A 184 -10.89 -22.68 60.02
CA PRO A 184 -10.72 -23.77 60.97
C PRO A 184 -12.07 -24.31 61.46
N ASN A 185 -12.04 -25.55 61.95
CA ASN A 185 -13.19 -26.32 62.42
C ASN A 185 -13.38 -26.18 63.95
N ASP A 186 -14.63 -26.19 64.43
CA ASP A 186 -14.95 -26.63 65.80
C ASP A 186 -16.42 -27.08 65.94
N GLU A 187 -16.71 -27.91 66.94
CA GLU A 187 -17.83 -28.89 66.91
C GLU A 187 -19.19 -28.44 67.53
N LYS A 188 -20.31 -28.96 66.99
CA LYS A 188 -21.14 -30.03 67.65
C LYS A 188 -22.45 -30.43 66.91
N ASN A 189 -22.75 -31.74 66.97
CA ASN A 189 -24.03 -32.50 66.96
C ASN A 189 -25.35 -31.84 66.49
N ASP A 190 -26.31 -32.54 65.85
CA ASP A 190 -26.61 -33.99 65.91
C ASP A 190 -27.51 -34.50 64.74
N LYS A 191 -27.47 -35.84 64.50
CA LYS A 191 -28.54 -36.73 63.97
C LYS A 191 -29.14 -36.67 62.52
N ARG A 192 -29.09 -37.86 61.88
CA ARG A 192 -30.06 -38.54 60.95
C ARG A 192 -30.05 -38.13 59.45
N ASP A 193 -29.74 -39.06 58.53
CA ASP A 193 -30.60 -40.09 57.85
C ASP A 193 -31.25 -39.52 56.55
N ASP A 194 -31.29 -40.15 55.36
CA ASP A 194 -30.75 -41.43 54.84
C ASP A 194 -30.83 -41.46 53.27
N LYS A 195 -30.14 -42.42 52.61
CA LYS A 195 -30.30 -42.96 51.22
C LYS A 195 -29.94 -42.20 49.92
N GLN A 196 -29.10 -42.91 49.12
CA GLN A 196 -29.13 -43.17 47.65
C GLN A 196 -28.76 -42.03 46.66
N ASN A 197 -27.81 -42.21 45.73
CA ASN A 197 -27.82 -42.99 44.45
C ASN A 197 -28.90 -42.53 43.45
N GLN A 198 -28.63 -42.29 42.15
CA GLN A 198 -27.41 -42.45 41.30
C GLN A 198 -27.52 -41.49 40.07
N PRO A 199 -26.46 -41.27 39.25
CA PRO A 199 -26.50 -40.38 38.08
C PRO A 199 -26.57 -41.12 36.72
N ASP A 200 -27.22 -40.51 35.73
CA ASP A 200 -27.15 -40.81 34.28
C ASP A 200 -28.06 -39.82 33.52
N GLN A 201 -28.03 -39.61 32.18
CA GLN A 201 -26.94 -39.61 31.19
C GLN A 201 -27.41 -38.76 29.99
N GLN A 202 -26.57 -38.59 28.95
CA GLN A 202 -26.91 -37.83 27.74
C GLN A 202 -28.03 -38.48 26.90
N LYS A 203 -28.75 -37.67 26.11
CA LYS A 203 -28.93 -37.96 24.67
C LYS A 203 -29.24 -36.72 23.83
N GLN A 204 -29.11 -36.87 22.52
CA GLN A 204 -29.03 -35.84 21.48
C GLN A 204 -29.63 -36.39 20.19
N ASP A 205 -30.46 -35.59 19.50
CA ASP A 205 -30.87 -35.63 18.06
C ASP A 205 -31.69 -34.32 17.83
N GLN A 206 -31.73 -33.56 16.71
CA GLN A 206 -31.73 -33.80 15.24
C GLN A 206 -33.02 -34.47 14.72
N GLN A 207 -33.62 -34.16 13.55
CA GLN A 207 -33.70 -33.00 12.62
C GLN A 207 -34.87 -33.32 11.63
N GLU A 208 -35.58 -32.44 10.89
CA GLU A 208 -35.64 -30.99 10.66
C GLU A 208 -36.98 -30.64 9.91
N GLN A 209 -37.26 -29.34 9.61
CA GLN A 209 -38.18 -28.87 8.53
C GLN A 209 -39.70 -29.13 8.70
N GLN A 210 -40.67 -28.55 7.96
CA GLN A 210 -40.80 -27.49 6.89
C GLN A 210 -42.28 -26.97 6.95
N ASN A 211 -42.83 -25.93 6.28
CA ASN A 211 -42.40 -24.77 5.45
C ASN A 211 -43.61 -23.78 5.34
N ASP A 212 -43.41 -22.50 4.98
CA ASP A 212 -44.28 -21.76 4.02
C ASP A 212 -43.71 -20.35 3.65
N PRO A 213 -43.82 -19.85 2.39
CA PRO A 213 -43.35 -18.51 2.00
C PRO A 213 -44.44 -17.57 1.44
N SER A 214 -44.41 -16.26 1.80
CA SER A 214 -44.74 -15.11 0.90
C SER A 214 -44.80 -13.75 1.60
N LYS A 215 -43.92 -12.82 1.21
CA LYS A 215 -44.26 -11.46 0.71
C LYS A 215 -43.01 -10.63 0.38
N GLU A 216 -43.15 -9.75 -0.60
CA GLU A 216 -42.11 -8.82 -1.04
C GLU A 216 -42.13 -7.52 -0.21
N GLU A 217 -40.96 -6.94 0.04
CA GLU A 217 -40.82 -5.48 0.08
C GLU A 217 -39.40 -5.06 -0.34
N GLN A 218 -39.29 -3.99 -1.14
CA GLN A 218 -38.04 -3.59 -1.80
C GLN A 218 -37.23 -2.58 -0.99
N LYS A 219 -35.90 -2.76 -0.92
CA LYS A 219 -34.92 -1.68 -0.66
C LYS A 219 -33.53 -2.03 -1.23
N PRO A 220 -32.70 -1.03 -1.55
CA PRO A 220 -31.68 -1.18 -2.59
C PRO A 220 -30.43 -1.94 -2.16
N ALA A 221 -29.84 -2.66 -3.12
CA ALA A 221 -28.60 -3.41 -2.93
C ALA A 221 -27.43 -2.47 -2.58
N LYS A 222 -26.76 -2.77 -1.46
CA LYS A 222 -25.35 -2.35 -1.26
C LYS A 222 -24.47 -3.23 -2.16
N PRO A 223 -23.38 -2.70 -2.74
CA PRO A 223 -22.43 -3.54 -3.46
C PRO A 223 -21.86 -4.59 -2.52
N GLU A 224 -21.84 -5.85 -2.97
CA GLU A 224 -21.29 -6.95 -2.19
C GLU A 224 -19.83 -6.66 -1.81
N LYS A 225 -19.54 -6.69 -0.52
CA LYS A 225 -18.15 -6.75 -0.06
C LYS A 225 -17.62 -8.12 -0.46
N ALA A 226 -16.68 -8.15 -1.40
CA ALA A 226 -15.97 -9.37 -1.81
C ALA A 226 -15.26 -10.00 -0.59
N ASN A 227 -15.98 -10.89 0.08
CA ASN A 227 -15.58 -11.54 1.33
C ASN A 227 -14.65 -12.72 1.02
N PHE A 228 -13.53 -12.44 0.34
CA PHE A 228 -12.43 -13.39 0.14
C PHE A 228 -12.11 -14.06 1.48
N SER A 229 -12.39 -15.35 1.56
CA SER A 229 -12.37 -16.10 2.81
C SER A 229 -10.97 -16.10 3.42
N ARG A 230 -10.85 -16.41 4.72
CA ARG A 230 -9.54 -16.47 5.38
C ARG A 230 -8.59 -17.43 4.65
N ALA A 231 -9.06 -18.65 4.36
CA ALA A 231 -8.30 -19.67 3.66
C ALA A 231 -7.95 -19.26 2.21
N GLU A 232 -8.82 -18.53 1.53
CA GLU A 232 -8.58 -18.01 0.18
C GLU A 232 -7.55 -16.89 0.18
N ALA A 233 -7.61 -15.97 1.15
CA ALA A 233 -6.58 -14.95 1.35
C ALA A 233 -5.22 -15.55 1.76
N GLU A 234 -5.22 -16.66 2.49
CA GLU A 234 -4.00 -17.42 2.84
C GLU A 234 -3.44 -18.19 1.63
N ARG A 235 -4.30 -18.77 0.76
CA ARG A 235 -3.89 -19.33 -0.54
C ARG A 235 -3.30 -18.25 -1.46
N ILE A 236 -3.99 -17.11 -1.60
CA ILE A 236 -3.51 -15.95 -2.35
C ILE A 236 -2.15 -15.49 -1.80
N LEU A 237 -2.02 -15.30 -0.47
CA LEU A 237 -0.76 -14.88 0.15
C LEU A 237 0.40 -15.86 -0.11
N ASN A 238 0.16 -17.17 -0.10
CA ASN A 238 1.20 -18.16 -0.39
C ASN A 238 1.59 -18.15 -1.86
N ALA A 239 0.60 -18.11 -2.79
CA ALA A 239 0.86 -17.95 -4.22
C ALA A 239 1.60 -16.63 -4.54
N LEU A 240 1.29 -15.53 -3.86
CA LEU A 240 1.99 -14.25 -3.98
C LEU A 240 3.44 -14.34 -3.47
N LYS A 241 3.71 -15.05 -2.37
CA LYS A 241 5.09 -15.24 -1.84
C LYS A 241 5.96 -16.09 -2.77
N GLU A 242 5.39 -17.09 -3.43
CA GLU A 242 6.10 -17.91 -4.42
C GLU A 242 6.32 -17.12 -5.71
N ASN A 243 5.28 -16.42 -6.18
CA ASN A 243 5.38 -15.53 -7.34
C ASN A 243 6.33 -14.34 -7.10
N GLU A 244 6.45 -13.80 -5.88
CA GLU A 244 7.45 -12.77 -5.51
C GLU A 244 8.87 -13.28 -5.73
N LYS A 245 9.19 -14.51 -5.28
CA LYS A 245 10.52 -15.12 -5.51
C LYS A 245 10.80 -15.30 -7.00
N ASP A 246 9.84 -15.83 -7.75
CA ASP A 246 10.01 -16.08 -9.19
C ASP A 246 10.02 -14.78 -10.01
N MET A 247 9.28 -13.75 -9.60
CA MET A 247 9.33 -12.42 -10.21
C MET A 247 10.65 -11.72 -9.89
N LEU A 248 11.17 -11.78 -8.66
CA LEU A 248 12.50 -11.24 -8.33
C LEU A 248 13.58 -11.92 -9.17
N LYS A 249 13.50 -13.25 -9.35
CA LYS A 249 14.40 -14.04 -10.20
C LYS A 249 14.29 -13.65 -11.68
N LYS A 250 13.07 -13.51 -12.21
CA LYS A 250 12.82 -13.03 -13.60
C LYS A 250 13.25 -11.57 -13.80
N TYR A 251 13.10 -10.70 -12.80
CA TYR A 251 13.46 -9.29 -12.84
C TYR A 251 14.97 -9.09 -12.80
N GLN A 252 15.70 -9.87 -11.99
CA GLN A 252 17.17 -9.92 -12.03
C GLN A 252 17.69 -10.31 -13.43
N VAL A 253 17.07 -11.29 -14.08
CA VAL A 253 17.39 -11.65 -15.48
C VAL A 253 17.01 -10.52 -16.45
N LYS A 254 15.82 -9.91 -16.31
CA LYS A 254 15.36 -8.85 -17.23
C LYS A 254 16.21 -7.57 -17.14
N LYS A 255 16.79 -7.28 -15.97
CA LYS A 255 17.65 -6.11 -15.75
C LYS A 255 18.92 -6.11 -16.62
N THR A 256 19.37 -7.25 -17.13
CA THR A 256 20.57 -7.31 -18.00
C THR A 256 20.33 -6.93 -19.47
N LEU A 257 19.07 -6.67 -19.88
CA LEU A 257 18.67 -6.50 -21.29
C LEU A 257 17.92 -5.19 -21.62
N GLY A 258 18.02 -4.18 -20.75
CA GLY A 258 17.10 -3.02 -20.63
C GLY A 258 16.84 -2.11 -21.84
N ARG A 259 15.88 -1.17 -21.68
CA ARG A 259 15.85 0.10 -22.42
C ARG A 259 14.91 1.13 -21.77
N ALA A 260 15.38 2.37 -21.63
CA ALA A 260 14.71 3.39 -20.85
C ALA A 260 13.33 3.84 -21.39
N LYS A 261 12.37 3.92 -20.47
CA LYS A 261 11.16 4.76 -20.48
C LYS A 261 11.12 5.50 -19.12
N PRO A 262 10.10 6.32 -18.81
CA PRO A 262 9.69 6.51 -17.42
C PRO A 262 9.23 5.15 -16.90
N GLU A 263 10.14 4.40 -16.29
CA GLU A 263 9.82 3.09 -15.73
C GLU A 263 9.01 3.28 -14.44
N LYS A 264 7.98 2.45 -14.27
CA LYS A 264 7.46 2.17 -12.94
C LYS A 264 8.61 1.62 -12.13
N ASP A 265 8.98 2.34 -11.08
CA ASP A 265 9.94 1.81 -10.14
C ASP A 265 9.26 0.70 -9.34
N TRP A 266 9.80 -0.50 -9.53
CA TRP A 266 9.49 -1.81 -8.92
C TRP A 266 8.09 -2.39 -9.10
#